data_AF-A0A1H9WCC1-F1
#
_entry.id   AF-A0A1H9WCC1-F1
#
_cell.length_a   1.000
_cell.length_b   1.000
_cell.length_c   1.000
_cell.angle_alpha   90.00
_cell.angle_beta   90.00
_cell.angle_gamma   90.00
#
_symmetry.space_group_name_H-M   'P 1'
#
loop_
_entity.id
_entity.type
_entity.pdbx_description
1 polymer ?
#
loop_
_entity_poly.entity_id
_entity_poly.type
_entity_poly.pdbx_seq_one_letter_code
_entity_poly.pdbx_strand_id
1 'polypeptide(L)'
;MALPLFSRTRTATEPEFAPEPWPEIGETWKPEGVIVSQRFLGLAGAVVLVYTAEAGVNGVYYAVGCLGCTYLTRSKGGDHYISSEQTAGEIANAHAAQCRALPRDLPPRPDDATAREIVGRRLHRERRSDHDVTVHLTAFHLDRLALQRSTAWIEEELQRLADEKPEILTAKPRTYGTGTEFTILRFPKR
;
A
#
# COMPACT_ATOMS: atom_id res chain seq x y z
N MET A 1 14.92 43.36 -54.65
CA MET A 1 15.45 42.04 -54.24
C MET A 1 14.75 41.67 -52.95
N ALA A 2 13.92 40.62 -52.96
CA ALA A 2 13.16 40.16 -51.81
C ALA A 2 13.47 38.66 -51.59
N LEU A 3 13.89 38.31 -50.38
CA LEU A 3 14.13 36.92 -49.96
C LEU A 3 12.81 36.32 -49.45
N PRO A 4 12.36 35.14 -49.90
CA PRO A 4 11.21 34.49 -49.29
C PRO A 4 11.64 33.75 -48.02
N LEU A 5 11.01 34.10 -46.90
CA LEU A 5 11.07 33.33 -45.65
C LEU A 5 10.14 32.11 -45.79
N PHE A 6 10.72 30.90 -45.79
CA PHE A 6 9.97 29.66 -45.68
C PHE A 6 9.49 29.47 -44.24
N SER A 7 8.21 29.67 -43.99
CA SER A 7 7.56 29.19 -42.77
C SER A 7 7.40 27.67 -42.86
N ARG A 8 8.33 26.91 -42.24
CA ARG A 8 8.12 25.49 -41.95
C ARG A 8 7.13 25.39 -40.78
N THR A 9 5.86 25.19 -41.09
CA THR A 9 4.90 24.67 -40.12
C THR A 9 5.33 23.25 -39.77
N ARG A 10 6.03 23.07 -38.64
CA ARG A 10 6.17 21.75 -38.02
C ARG A 10 4.82 21.43 -37.42
N THR A 11 3.97 20.75 -38.16
CA THR A 11 2.90 19.95 -37.57
C THR A 11 3.62 18.89 -36.74
N ALA A 12 3.70 19.10 -35.43
CA ALA A 12 4.08 18.05 -34.51
C ALA A 12 2.95 17.01 -34.60
N THR A 13 3.19 15.93 -35.34
CA THR A 13 2.42 14.71 -35.16
C THR A 13 2.72 14.25 -33.75
N GLU A 14 1.77 14.50 -32.84
CA GLU A 14 1.72 13.86 -31.53
C GLU A 14 1.81 12.35 -31.80
N PRO A 15 2.84 11.65 -31.30
CA PRO A 15 2.92 10.22 -31.51
C PRO A 15 1.66 9.63 -30.90
N GLU A 16 0.89 8.92 -31.74
CA GLU A 16 -0.25 8.13 -31.33
C GLU A 16 0.27 7.13 -30.30
N PHE A 17 0.13 7.48 -29.02
CA PHE A 17 0.53 6.66 -27.90
C PHE A 17 -0.51 5.55 -27.83
N ALA A 18 -0.40 4.57 -28.72
CA ALA A 18 -1.04 3.29 -28.53
C ALA A 18 -0.59 2.85 -27.13
N PRO A 19 -1.50 2.68 -26.15
CA PRO A 19 -1.10 2.23 -24.83
C PRO A 19 -0.35 0.92 -25.04
N GLU A 20 0.93 0.90 -24.66
CA GLU A 20 1.70 -0.34 -24.69
C GLU A 20 0.87 -1.40 -23.95
N PRO A 21 0.68 -2.59 -24.54
CA PRO A 21 -0.04 -3.66 -23.87
C PRO A 21 0.60 -3.87 -22.50
N TRP A 22 -0.25 -3.95 -21.48
CA TRP A 22 0.18 -4.09 -20.09
C TRP A 22 1.24 -5.20 -19.98
N PRO A 23 2.36 -4.98 -19.27
CA PRO A 23 3.26 -6.08 -19.01
C PRO A 23 2.49 -7.17 -18.26
N GLU A 24 2.49 -8.41 -18.78
CA GLU A 24 1.78 -9.57 -18.20
C GLU A 24 2.07 -9.76 -16.69
N ILE A 25 3.25 -9.29 -16.29
CA ILE A 25 3.77 -9.22 -14.91
C ILE A 25 2.80 -8.48 -13.97
N GLY A 26 2.14 -7.41 -14.42
CA GLY A 26 1.23 -6.64 -13.59
C GLY A 26 -0.16 -7.27 -13.43
N GLU A 27 -0.71 -7.85 -14.50
CA GLU A 27 -2.10 -8.35 -14.54
C GLU A 27 -2.29 -9.64 -13.74
N THR A 28 -1.30 -10.55 -13.78
CA THR A 28 -1.41 -11.88 -13.17
C THR A 28 -0.99 -11.90 -11.69
N TRP A 29 -0.24 -10.88 -11.24
CA TRP A 29 0.19 -10.82 -9.86
C TRP A 29 -0.96 -10.54 -8.90
N LYS A 30 -1.25 -11.53 -8.05
CA LYS A 30 -2.28 -11.50 -7.00
C LYS A 30 -1.63 -11.89 -5.67
N PRO A 31 -0.96 -10.94 -4.99
CA PRO A 31 -0.30 -11.23 -3.73
C PRO A 31 -1.33 -11.61 -2.67
N GLU A 32 -0.99 -12.59 -1.82
CA GLU A 32 -1.87 -13.07 -0.76
C GLU A 32 -2.30 -11.92 0.17
N GLY A 33 -3.59 -11.87 0.50
CA GLY A 33 -4.15 -10.85 1.40
C GLY A 33 -4.20 -9.44 0.81
N VAL A 34 -4.02 -9.30 -0.50
CA VAL A 34 -4.15 -8.04 -1.23
C VAL A 34 -5.19 -8.22 -2.35
N ILE A 35 -6.14 -7.29 -2.41
CA ILE A 35 -7.09 -7.16 -3.50
C ILE A 35 -6.65 -5.96 -4.33
N VAL A 36 -6.06 -6.19 -5.50
CA VAL A 36 -5.69 -5.14 -6.44
C VAL A 36 -6.91 -4.74 -7.24
N SER A 37 -7.37 -3.49 -7.08
CA SER A 37 -8.60 -3.00 -7.70
C SER A 37 -8.34 -2.25 -9.01
N GLN A 38 -7.26 -1.46 -9.07
CA GLN A 38 -6.87 -0.73 -10.28
C GLN A 38 -5.35 -0.74 -10.48
N ARG A 39 -4.93 -0.50 -11.72
CA ARG A 39 -3.53 -0.41 -12.13
C ARG A 39 -3.35 0.79 -13.05
N PHE A 40 -2.24 1.49 -12.90
CA PHE A 40 -1.83 2.61 -13.75
C PHE A 40 -0.39 2.41 -14.21
N LEU A 41 -0.10 2.72 -15.48
CA LEU A 41 1.24 2.59 -16.04
C LEU A 41 1.97 3.94 -15.96
N GLY A 42 3.16 3.94 -15.37
CA GLY A 42 4.03 5.10 -15.33
C GLY A 42 4.70 5.38 -16.67
N LEU A 43 5.23 6.59 -16.84
CA LEU A 43 5.85 7.06 -18.08
C LEU A 43 7.04 6.20 -18.57
N ALA A 44 7.71 5.49 -17.65
CA ALA A 44 8.81 4.58 -17.98
C ALA A 44 8.47 3.10 -17.72
N GLY A 45 7.18 2.77 -17.60
CA GLY A 45 6.69 1.39 -17.48
C GLY A 45 6.48 0.85 -16.06
N ALA A 46 6.83 1.59 -15.00
CA ALA A 46 6.51 1.17 -13.63
C ALA A 46 4.99 1.07 -13.40
N VAL A 47 4.55 0.01 -12.71
CA VAL A 47 3.13 -0.19 -12.38
C VAL A 47 2.80 0.46 -11.05
N VAL A 48 1.76 1.28 -11.03
CA VAL A 48 1.15 1.88 -9.84
C VAL A 48 -0.17 1.18 -9.56
N LEU A 49 -0.35 0.67 -8.35
CA LEU A 49 -1.49 -0.12 -7.93
C LEU A 49 -2.40 0.69 -7.03
N VAL A 50 -3.71 0.55 -7.23
CA VAL A 50 -4.71 0.76 -6.18
C VAL A 50 -5.06 -0.61 -5.62
N TYR A 51 -4.97 -0.75 -4.31
CA TYR A 51 -5.24 -2.01 -3.67
C TYR A 51 -5.88 -1.84 -2.29
N THR A 52 -6.53 -2.88 -1.84
CA THR A 52 -7.14 -2.99 -0.51
C THR A 52 -6.88 -4.37 0.07
N ALA A 53 -7.39 -4.61 1.28
CA ALA A 53 -7.48 -5.93 1.87
C ALA A 53 -8.97 -6.23 2.12
N GLU A 54 -9.27 -7.41 2.67
CA GLU A 54 -10.64 -7.73 3.10
C GLU A 54 -11.21 -6.63 3.99
N ALA A 55 -12.49 -6.30 3.77
CA ALA A 55 -13.17 -5.25 4.51
C ALA A 55 -13.14 -5.55 6.00
N GLY A 56 -12.61 -4.62 6.79
CA GLY A 56 -12.68 -4.70 8.25
C GLY A 56 -14.01 -4.15 8.78
N VAL A 57 -14.15 -4.16 10.12
CA VAL A 57 -15.31 -3.59 10.82
C VAL A 57 -15.58 -2.11 10.47
N ASN A 58 -14.53 -1.38 10.09
CA ASN A 58 -14.60 0.04 9.74
C ASN A 58 -14.77 0.29 8.23
N GLY A 59 -15.04 -0.77 7.45
CA GLY A 59 -15.21 -0.71 6.00
C GLY A 59 -13.93 -0.95 5.21
N VAL A 60 -13.99 -0.65 3.92
CA VAL A 60 -12.90 -0.82 2.96
C VAL A 60 -12.05 0.45 2.93
N TYR A 61 -10.73 0.28 3.05
CA TYR A 61 -9.76 1.36 2.87
C TYR A 61 -8.77 0.98 1.78
N TYR A 62 -8.42 1.95 0.96
CA TYR A 62 -7.52 1.78 -0.16
C TYR A 62 -6.12 2.29 0.17
N ALA A 63 -5.15 1.67 -0.47
CA ALA A 63 -3.78 2.14 -0.51
C ALA A 63 -3.33 2.19 -1.98
N VAL A 64 -2.34 3.03 -2.22
CA VAL A 64 -1.70 3.23 -3.51
C VAL A 64 -0.22 2.92 -3.35
N GLY A 65 0.33 2.08 -4.22
CA GLY A 65 1.74 1.68 -4.17
C GLY A 65 2.33 1.57 -5.57
N CYS A 66 3.55 2.05 -5.76
CA CYS A 66 4.29 1.89 -7.01
C CYS A 66 5.26 0.71 -6.90
N LEU A 67 5.24 -0.20 -7.87
CA LEU A 67 6.17 -1.34 -7.91
C LEU A 67 7.56 -0.96 -8.44
N GLY A 68 7.70 0.19 -9.10
CA GLY A 68 8.99 0.68 -9.61
C GLY A 68 9.76 1.59 -8.65
N CYS A 69 9.11 2.15 -7.62
CA CYS A 69 9.72 3.10 -6.68
C CYS A 69 9.20 2.94 -5.26
N THR A 70 9.60 3.82 -4.35
CA THR A 70 9.20 3.78 -2.93
C THR A 70 7.87 4.50 -2.64
N TYR A 71 7.15 4.95 -3.67
CA TYR A 71 5.90 5.67 -3.49
C TYR A 71 4.82 4.74 -2.92
N LEU A 72 4.26 5.14 -1.79
CA LEU A 72 3.26 4.38 -1.07
C LEU A 72 2.42 5.35 -0.22
N THR A 73 1.09 5.27 -0.34
CA THR A 73 0.18 6.06 0.49
C THR A 73 -1.11 5.32 0.79
N ARG A 74 -1.74 5.68 1.91
CA ARG A 74 -3.09 5.25 2.31
C ARG A 74 -3.97 6.44 2.72
N SER A 75 -3.45 7.65 2.52
CA SER A 75 -4.07 8.89 2.96
C SER A 75 -4.25 9.83 1.78
N LYS A 76 -5.36 10.57 1.78
CA LYS A 76 -5.62 11.67 0.83
C LYS A 76 -5.15 13.03 1.34
N GLY A 77 -4.41 13.07 2.46
CA GLY A 77 -3.92 14.28 3.13
C GLY A 77 -4.14 14.20 4.64
N GLY A 78 -3.10 14.53 5.42
CA GLY A 78 -3.12 14.38 6.89
C GLY A 78 -3.38 12.93 7.31
N ASP A 79 -4.18 12.74 8.35
CA ASP A 79 -4.51 11.42 8.93
C ASP A 79 -5.76 10.76 8.33
N HIS A 80 -6.31 11.31 7.24
CA HIS A 80 -7.53 10.78 6.62
C HIS A 80 -7.26 9.62 5.66
N TYR A 81 -7.66 8.43 6.07
CA TYR A 81 -7.63 7.22 5.24
C TYR A 81 -8.41 7.38 3.92
N ILE A 82 -7.93 6.74 2.85
CA ILE A 82 -8.65 6.69 1.58
C ILE A 82 -9.76 5.63 1.67
N SER A 83 -11.01 6.06 1.78
CA SER A 83 -12.19 5.17 1.83
C SER A 83 -12.94 5.04 0.50
N SER A 84 -12.52 5.80 -0.52
CA SER A 84 -13.11 5.77 -1.87
C SER A 84 -12.11 5.22 -2.86
N GLU A 85 -12.52 4.21 -3.62
CA GLU A 85 -11.71 3.64 -4.70
C GLU A 85 -11.41 4.69 -5.77
N GLN A 86 -12.40 5.51 -6.11
CA GLN A 86 -12.24 6.59 -7.09
C GLN A 86 -11.13 7.56 -6.66
N THR A 87 -11.13 8.00 -5.40
CA THR A 87 -10.07 8.87 -4.87
C THR A 87 -8.71 8.20 -4.90
N ALA A 88 -8.64 6.90 -4.61
CA ALA A 88 -7.39 6.14 -4.71
C ALA A 88 -6.89 6.07 -6.17
N GLY A 89 -7.81 5.87 -7.13
CA GLY A 89 -7.53 5.89 -8.56
C GLY A 89 -7.00 7.25 -9.03
N GLU A 90 -7.60 8.35 -8.59
CA GLU A 90 -7.13 9.70 -8.89
C GLU A 90 -5.69 9.94 -8.39
N ILE A 91 -5.40 9.50 -7.15
CA ILE A 91 -4.05 9.58 -6.56
C ILE A 91 -3.05 8.72 -7.34
N ALA A 92 -3.43 7.48 -7.67
CA ALA A 92 -2.59 6.55 -8.40
C ALA A 92 -2.27 7.04 -9.82
N ASN A 93 -3.29 7.51 -10.53
CA ASN A 93 -3.15 8.10 -11.86
C ASN A 93 -2.26 9.35 -11.83
N ALA A 94 -2.45 10.23 -10.84
CA ALA A 94 -1.62 11.42 -10.68
C ALA A 94 -0.13 11.07 -10.44
N HIS A 95 0.14 10.03 -9.65
CA HIS A 95 1.50 9.54 -9.47
C HIS A 95 2.06 8.91 -10.77
N ALA A 96 1.29 8.04 -11.43
CA ALA A 96 1.69 7.36 -12.66
C ALA A 96 2.07 8.36 -13.77
N ALA A 97 1.28 9.43 -13.95
CA ALA A 97 1.51 10.47 -14.94
C ALA A 97 2.85 11.23 -14.77
N GLN A 98 3.51 11.10 -13.62
CA GLN A 98 4.81 11.74 -13.33
C GLN A 98 5.93 10.71 -13.08
N CYS A 99 5.58 9.44 -12.92
CA CYS A 99 6.51 8.41 -12.50
C CYS A 99 7.39 7.94 -13.67
N ARG A 100 8.70 8.12 -13.52
CA ARG A 100 9.73 7.68 -14.49
C ARG A 100 10.53 6.48 -13.99
N ALA A 101 10.00 5.76 -13.00
CA ALA A 101 10.63 4.53 -12.55
C ALA A 101 10.50 3.45 -13.62
N LEU A 102 11.56 2.67 -13.79
CA LEU A 102 11.52 1.46 -14.63
C LEU A 102 10.71 0.37 -13.93
N PRO A 103 10.14 -0.60 -14.68
CA PRO A 103 9.60 -1.80 -14.10
C PRO A 103 10.67 -2.52 -13.26
N ARG A 104 10.24 -3.08 -12.14
CA ARG A 104 11.06 -3.97 -11.30
C ARG A 104 10.42 -5.34 -11.24
N ASP A 105 11.21 -6.32 -10.87
CA ASP A 105 10.69 -7.64 -10.54
C ASP A 105 9.64 -7.53 -9.43
N LEU A 106 8.58 -8.34 -9.57
CA LEU A 106 7.54 -8.41 -8.55
C LEU A 106 8.14 -8.89 -7.23
N PRO A 107 7.75 -8.29 -6.09
CA PRO A 107 8.18 -8.79 -4.80
C PRO A 107 7.77 -10.25 -4.62
N PRO A 108 8.70 -11.17 -4.32
CA PRO A 108 8.35 -12.55 -4.00
C PRO A 108 7.57 -12.59 -2.69
N ARG A 109 6.73 -13.60 -2.51
CA ARG A 109 6.06 -13.85 -1.23
C ARG A 109 7.14 -14.12 -0.17
N PRO A 110 7.19 -13.36 0.94
CA PRO A 110 8.16 -13.61 2.00
C PRO A 110 7.87 -14.94 2.69
N ASP A 111 8.90 -15.54 3.28
CA ASP A 111 8.72 -16.61 4.26
C ASP A 111 8.06 -16.08 5.55
N ASP A 112 7.62 -17.00 6.41
CA ASP A 112 6.91 -16.60 7.63
C ASP A 112 7.82 -15.83 8.60
N ALA A 113 9.12 -16.13 8.67
CA ALA A 113 10.04 -15.42 9.55
C ALA A 113 10.14 -13.94 9.16
N THR A 114 10.30 -13.66 7.87
CA THR A 114 10.36 -12.32 7.29
C THR A 114 9.02 -11.59 7.47
N ALA A 115 7.89 -12.28 7.24
CA ALA A 115 6.56 -11.70 7.43
C ALA A 115 6.33 -11.28 8.90
N ARG A 116 6.75 -12.12 9.86
CA ARG A 116 6.69 -11.82 11.30
C ARG A 116 7.55 -10.61 11.67
N GLU A 117 8.74 -10.49 11.07
CA GLU A 117 9.59 -9.33 11.27
C GLU A 117 8.93 -8.03 10.78
N ILE A 118 8.25 -8.07 9.62
CA ILE A 118 7.49 -6.92 9.11
C ILE A 118 6.41 -6.51 10.11
N VAL A 119 5.65 -7.47 10.66
CA VAL A 119 4.63 -7.19 11.69
C VAL A 119 5.27 -6.60 12.95
N GLY A 120 6.32 -7.23 13.48
CA GLY A 120 7.00 -6.75 14.68
C GLY A 120 7.58 -5.34 14.52
N ARG A 121 8.20 -5.05 13.37
CA ARG A 121 8.74 -3.72 13.04
C ARG A 121 7.63 -2.68 12.96
N ARG A 122 6.46 -3.06 12.42
CA ARG A 122 5.28 -2.19 12.37
C ARG A 122 4.83 -1.80 13.77
N LEU A 123 4.63 -2.79 14.65
CA LEU A 123 4.20 -2.55 16.03
C LEU A 123 5.21 -1.69 16.80
N HIS A 124 6.50 -1.97 16.63
CA HIS A 124 7.55 -1.18 17.27
C HIS A 124 7.54 0.29 16.81
N ARG A 125 7.31 0.54 15.51
CA ARG A 125 7.20 1.90 14.95
C ARG A 125 5.97 2.65 15.46
N GLU A 126 4.88 1.96 15.74
CA GLU A 126 3.65 2.58 16.26
C GLU A 126 3.67 2.78 17.77
N ARG A 127 4.50 2.03 18.50
CA ARG A 127 4.65 2.14 19.95
C ARG A 127 5.02 3.56 20.36
N ARG A 128 4.27 4.11 21.33
CA ARG A 128 4.47 5.47 21.85
C ARG A 128 5.05 5.46 23.26
N SER A 129 5.57 6.60 23.69
CA SER A 129 6.09 6.78 25.06
C SER A 129 5.04 7.27 26.05
N ASP A 130 3.99 7.90 25.56
CA ASP A 130 3.00 8.64 26.36
C ASP A 130 1.69 7.88 26.56
N HIS A 131 1.23 7.11 25.58
CA HIS A 131 -0.02 6.34 25.64
C HIS A 131 0.08 4.98 24.93
N ASP A 132 -0.84 4.08 25.29
CA ASP A 132 -1.00 2.78 24.62
C ASP A 132 -1.75 2.97 23.29
N VAL A 133 -1.47 2.14 22.29
CA VAL A 133 -2.01 2.28 20.93
C VAL A 133 -2.83 1.07 20.54
N THR A 134 -4.11 1.28 20.22
CA THR A 134 -4.96 0.24 19.62
C THR A 134 -4.48 -0.06 18.21
N VAL A 135 -4.26 -1.35 17.91
CA VAL A 135 -3.86 -1.81 16.58
C VAL A 135 -5.09 -1.96 15.71
N HIS A 136 -5.12 -1.23 14.60
CA HIS A 136 -6.11 -1.43 13.55
C HIS A 136 -5.49 -2.25 12.42
N LEU A 137 -6.17 -3.28 11.89
CA LEU A 137 -5.65 -4.07 10.77
C LEU A 137 -5.41 -3.23 9.49
N THR A 138 -6.13 -2.11 9.37
CA THR A 138 -5.92 -1.10 8.32
C THR A 138 -4.57 -0.39 8.43
N ALA A 139 -3.90 -0.48 9.58
CA ALA A 139 -2.50 -0.09 9.75
C ALA A 139 -1.62 -0.79 8.72
N PHE A 140 -1.82 -2.10 8.54
CA PHE A 140 -0.99 -2.95 7.69
C PHE A 140 -1.21 -2.74 6.20
N HIS A 141 -2.16 -1.91 5.74
CA HIS A 141 -2.42 -1.69 4.31
C HIS A 141 -1.16 -1.24 3.56
N LEU A 142 -0.33 -0.40 4.17
CA LEU A 142 0.95 0.00 3.58
C LEU A 142 1.93 -1.19 3.47
N ASP A 143 1.89 -2.10 4.45
CA ASP A 143 2.81 -3.22 4.49
C ASP A 143 2.31 -4.42 3.65
N ARG A 144 1.05 -4.44 3.19
CA ARG A 144 0.42 -5.60 2.51
C ARG A 144 1.18 -6.11 1.28
N LEU A 145 1.73 -5.23 0.45
CA LEU A 145 2.49 -5.66 -0.74
C LEU A 145 3.80 -6.37 -0.37
N ALA A 146 4.43 -5.98 0.74
CA ALA A 146 5.64 -6.61 1.26
C ALA A 146 5.31 -7.85 2.10
N LEU A 147 4.23 -7.80 2.87
CA LEU A 147 3.82 -8.84 3.80
C LEU A 147 3.25 -10.06 3.07
N GLN A 148 2.40 -9.84 2.06
CA GLN A 148 1.67 -10.87 1.30
C GLN A 148 1.12 -11.97 2.22
N ARG A 149 0.28 -11.57 3.17
CA ARG A 149 -0.43 -12.45 4.11
C ARG A 149 -1.87 -12.01 4.25
N SER A 150 -2.76 -12.99 4.43
CA SER A 150 -4.18 -12.77 4.71
C SER A 150 -4.40 -11.97 6.00
N THR A 151 -5.61 -11.41 6.16
CA THR A 151 -5.99 -10.74 7.41
C THR A 151 -5.97 -11.70 8.59
N ALA A 152 -6.48 -12.93 8.40
CA ALA A 152 -6.47 -13.98 9.43
C ALA A 152 -5.05 -14.31 9.91
N TRP A 153 -4.08 -14.42 9.00
CA TRP A 153 -2.68 -14.68 9.37
C TRP A 153 -2.12 -13.54 10.22
N ILE A 154 -2.44 -12.28 9.90
CA ILE A 154 -1.99 -11.13 10.71
C ILE A 154 -2.61 -11.18 12.11
N GLU A 155 -3.91 -11.51 12.21
CA GLU A 155 -4.58 -11.63 13.52
C GLU A 155 -3.99 -12.77 14.36
N GLU A 156 -3.71 -13.94 13.76
CA GLU A 156 -3.03 -15.05 14.42
C GLU A 156 -1.64 -14.65 14.90
N GLU A 157 -0.88 -13.92 14.08
CA GLU A 157 0.45 -13.44 14.45
C GLU A 157 0.40 -12.39 15.56
N LEU A 158 -0.59 -11.50 15.55
CA LEU A 158 -0.82 -10.55 16.65
C LEU A 158 -1.19 -11.28 17.94
N GLN A 159 -2.00 -12.34 17.86
CA GLN A 159 -2.33 -13.17 19.03
C GLN A 159 -1.08 -13.86 19.57
N ARG A 160 -0.30 -14.51 18.71
CA ARG A 160 0.97 -15.13 19.08
C ARG A 160 1.92 -14.14 19.76
N LEU A 161 2.05 -12.93 19.23
CA LEU A 161 2.88 -11.88 19.83
C LEU A 161 2.35 -11.39 21.18
N ALA A 162 1.04 -11.32 21.36
CA ALA A 162 0.44 -10.96 22.64
C ALA A 162 0.68 -12.02 23.71
N ASP A 163 0.68 -13.30 23.32
CA ASP A 163 0.96 -14.42 24.22
C ASP A 163 2.46 -14.52 24.57
N GLU A 164 3.34 -14.31 23.59
CA GLU A 164 4.80 -14.40 23.76
C GLU A 164 5.42 -13.15 24.42
N LYS A 165 4.86 -11.96 24.18
CA LYS A 165 5.42 -10.66 24.60
C LYS A 165 4.33 -9.73 25.17
N PRO A 166 3.71 -10.10 26.30
CA PRO A 166 2.62 -9.34 26.91
C PRO A 166 3.04 -7.93 27.36
N GLU A 167 4.35 -7.65 27.51
CA GLU A 167 4.91 -6.33 27.81
C GLU A 167 4.98 -5.38 26.60
N ILE A 168 4.72 -5.89 25.40
CA ILE A 168 4.69 -5.14 24.14
C ILE A 168 3.27 -5.05 23.60
N LEU A 169 2.55 -6.16 23.58
CA LEU A 169 1.23 -6.25 22.97
C LEU A 169 0.29 -7.02 23.90
N THR A 170 -0.93 -6.52 24.06
CA THR A 170 -1.99 -7.22 24.78
C THR A 170 -3.15 -7.51 23.84
N ALA A 171 -3.83 -8.63 24.07
CA ALA A 171 -5.02 -9.05 23.34
C ALA A 171 -6.19 -9.13 24.33
N LYS A 172 -7.33 -8.51 23.99
CA LYS A 172 -8.56 -8.58 24.79
C LYS A 172 -9.76 -8.78 23.87
N PRO A 173 -10.81 -9.49 24.32
CA PRO A 173 -12.08 -9.47 23.61
C PRO A 173 -12.56 -8.01 23.47
N ARG A 174 -13.10 -7.65 22.30
CA ARG A 174 -13.71 -6.33 22.13
C ARG A 174 -14.87 -6.16 23.10
N THR A 175 -14.93 -5.00 23.75
CA THR A 175 -16.06 -4.64 24.63
C THR A 175 -17.39 -4.59 23.86
N TYR A 176 -17.33 -4.22 22.58
CA TYR A 176 -18.48 -4.16 21.68
C TYR A 176 -18.19 -4.90 20.38
N GLY A 177 -19.08 -5.81 19.99
CA GLY A 177 -18.97 -6.62 18.77
C GLY A 177 -18.18 -7.92 18.96
N THR A 178 -17.82 -8.54 17.84
CA THR A 178 -17.02 -9.76 17.80
C THR A 178 -15.56 -9.46 17.49
N GLY A 179 -14.67 -10.33 17.96
CA GLY A 179 -13.24 -10.28 17.66
C GLY A 179 -12.37 -9.77 18.81
N THR A 180 -11.08 -9.67 18.51
CA THR A 180 -10.02 -9.29 19.46
C THR A 180 -9.60 -7.85 19.22
N GLU A 181 -9.43 -7.10 20.30
CA GLU A 181 -8.72 -5.84 20.33
C GLU A 181 -7.28 -6.09 20.75
N PHE A 182 -6.34 -5.65 19.90
CA PHE A 182 -4.93 -5.69 20.18
C PHE A 182 -4.44 -4.29 20.56
N THR A 183 -3.68 -4.18 21.65
CA THR A 183 -3.18 -2.91 22.16
C THR A 183 -1.68 -2.99 22.38
N ILE A 184 -0.93 -2.16 21.66
CA ILE A 184 0.50 -1.96 21.86
C ILE A 184 0.67 -1.16 23.14
N LEU A 185 1.35 -1.72 24.12
CA LEU A 185 1.66 -1.04 25.36
C LEU A 185 2.75 0.01 25.13
N ARG A 186 2.63 1.18 25.76
CA ARG A 186 3.64 2.23 25.70
C ARG A 186 5.02 1.77 26.17
N PHE A 187 6.07 2.51 25.82
CA PHE A 187 7.41 2.25 26.37
C PHE A 187 7.42 2.44 27.89
N PRO A 188 8.18 1.62 28.63
CA PRO A 188 8.38 1.85 30.06
C PRO A 188 8.95 3.25 30.31
N LYS A 189 8.48 3.90 31.36
CA LYS A 189 9.12 5.13 31.84
C LYS A 189 10.52 4.79 32.34
N ARG A 190 11.52 5.53 31.85
CA ARG A 190 12.90 5.45 32.36
C ARG A 190 13.01 6.08 33.73
#